data_AF-A0A0D6ARV1-F1
#
_entry.id   AF-A0A0D6ARV1-F1
#
_cell.length_a   1.000
_cell.length_b   1.000
_cell.length_c   1.000
_cell.angle_alpha   90.00
_cell.angle_beta   90.00
_cell.angle_gamma   90.00
#
_symmetry.space_group_name_H-M   'P 1'
#
loop_
_entity.id
_entity.type
_entity.pdbx_description
1 polymer ?
#
loop_
_entity_poly.entity_id
_entity_poly.type
_entity_poly.pdbx_seq_one_letter_code
_entity_poly.pdbx_strand_id
1 'polypeptide(L)' 'MRFVTRLAPETQQLLKTIEQKSKYYQVRHRAKSILLSYQGYKITQIML' A
#
# COMPACT_ATOMS: atom_id res chain seq x y z
N MET A 1 11.07 -1.14 4.30
CA MET A 1 9.68 -1.06 4.81
C MET A 1 9.42 -2.26 5.70
N ARG A 2 8.77 -2.06 6.85
CA ARG A 2 8.41 -3.15 7.78
C ARG A 2 7.24 -3.94 7.17
N PHE A 3 7.27 -5.27 7.24
CA PHE A 3 6.17 -6.10 6.75
C PHE A 3 4.90 -5.81 7.56
N VAL A 4 3.82 -5.39 6.89
CA VAL A 4 2.53 -5.15 7.55
C VAL A 4 1.73 -6.45 7.52
N THR A 5 1.66 -7.14 8.65
CA THR A 5 1.01 -8.45 8.75
C THR A 5 -0.49 -8.38 9.03
N ARG A 6 -0.99 -7.22 9.49
CA ARG A 6 -2.40 -7.00 9.82
C ARG A 6 -2.85 -5.65 9.34
N LEU A 7 -3.96 -5.63 8.61
CA LEU A 7 -4.61 -4.43 8.09
C LEU A 7 -6.12 -4.65 8.15
N ALA A 8 -6.81 -3.84 8.95
CA ALA A 8 -8.27 -3.93 9.04
C ALA A 8 -8.91 -3.69 7.66
N PRO A 9 -10.05 -4.34 7.33
CA PRO A 9 -10.70 -4.18 6.03
C PRO A 9 -10.97 -2.72 5.65
N GLU A 10 -11.40 -1.92 6.63
CA GLU A 10 -11.65 -0.48 6.46
C GLU A 10 -10.37 0.28 6.08
N THR A 11 -9.25 -0.05 6.71
CA THR A 11 -7.95 0.53 6.40
C THR A 11 -7.44 0.10 5.02
N GLN A 12 -7.71 -1.13 4.59
CA GLN A 12 -7.40 -1.56 3.22
C GLN A 12 -8.19 -0.74 2.19
N GLN A 13 -9.49 -0.52 2.45
CA GLN A 13 -10.37 0.26 1.58
C GLN A 13 -9.93 1.73 1.50
N LEU A 14 -9.52 2.30 2.64
CA LEU A 14 -8.95 3.65 2.71
C LEU A 14 -7.65 3.74 1.90
N LEU A 15 -6.73 2.79 2.06
CA LEU A 15 -5.47 2.78 1.33
C LEU A 15 -5.68 2.65 -0.19
N LYS A 16 -6.61 1.80 -0.64
CA LYS A 16 -7.00 1.72 -2.06
C LYS A 16 -7.53 3.05 -2.58
N THR A 17 -8.36 3.72 -1.78
CA THR A 17 -8.90 5.04 -2.14
C THR A 17 -7.79 6.08 -2.26
N ILE A 18 -6.84 6.09 -1.32
CA ILE A 18 -5.69 6.99 -1.32
C ILE A 18 -4.78 6.72 -2.52
N GLU A 19 -4.49 5.45 -2.81
CA GLU A 19 -3.70 5.04 -3.98
C GLU A 19 -4.30 5.59 -5.28
N GLN A 20 -5.63 5.50 -5.45
CA GLN A 20 -6.29 5.89 -6.69
C GLN A 20 -6.53 7.40 -6.81
N LYS A 21 -6.89 8.07 -5.71
CA LYS A 21 -7.45 9.43 -5.75
C LYS A 21 -6.53 10.52 -5.19
N SER A 22 -5.45 10.17 -4.48
CA SER A 22 -4.58 11.20 -3.89
C SER A 22 -3.89 12.01 -4.99
N LYS A 23 -3.92 13.34 -4.86
CA LYS A 23 -3.20 14.27 -5.75
C LYS A 23 -1.68 14.07 -5.70
N TYR A 24 -1.16 13.64 -4.56
CA TYR A 24 0.27 13.56 -4.30
C TYR A 24 0.83 12.18 -4.65
N TYR A 25 1.78 12.13 -5.59
CA TYR A 25 2.42 10.89 -6.03
C TYR A 25 3.03 10.09 -4.87
N GLN A 26 3.77 10.76 -3.98
CA GLN A 26 4.41 10.12 -2.83
C GLN A 26 3.41 9.41 -1.91
N VAL A 27 2.22 10.01 -1.75
CA VAL A 27 1.14 9.46 -0.93
C VAL A 27 0.51 8.25 -1.61
N ARG A 28 0.26 8.31 -2.94
CA ARG A 28 -0.20 7.16 -3.72
C ARG A 28 0.78 5.99 -3.65
N HIS A 29 2.06 6.29 -3.90
CA HIS A 29 3.14 5.30 -3.89
C HIS A 29 3.26 4.62 -2.53
N ARG A 30 3.19 5.39 -1.43
CA ARG A 30 3.25 4.84 -0.08
C ARG A 30 2.04 3.96 0.25
N ALA A 31 0.82 4.37 -0.15
CA ALA A 31 -0.38 3.55 0.02
C ALA A 31 -0.28 2.22 -0.74
N LYS A 32 0.19 2.27 -2.01
CA LYS A 32 0.48 1.08 -2.82
C LYS A 32 1.47 0.14 -2.14
N SER A 33 2.60 0.67 -1.65
CA SER A 33 3.61 -0.16 -0.98
C SER A 33 3.10 -0.82 0.30
N ILE A 34 2.23 -0.15 1.06
CA ILE A 34 1.61 -0.73 2.27
C ILE A 34 0.66 -1.87 1.88
N LEU A 35 -0.17 -1.69 0.85
CA LEU A 35 -1.07 -2.73 0.34
C LEU A 35 -0.31 -3.96 -0.16
N LEU A 36 0.75 -3.74 -0.96
CA LEU A 36 1.57 -4.83 -1.48
C LEU A 36 2.33 -5.56 -0.37
N SER A 37 2.82 -4.83 0.63
CA SER A 37 3.46 -5.44 1.81
C SER A 37 2.47 -6.32 2.60
N TYR A 38 1.20 -5.94 2.67
CA TYR A 38 0.16 -6.72 3.33
C TYR A 38 -0.22 -7.98 2.54
N GLN A 39 -0.23 -7.89 1.21
CA GLN A 39 -0.49 -9.02 0.32
C GLN A 39 0.66 -10.05 0.27
N GLY A 40 1.74 -9.82 1.03
CA GLY A 40 2.88 -10.74 1.10
C GLY A 40 3.90 -10.57 -0.03
N TYR A 41 3.76 -9.56 -0.89
CA TYR A 41 4.78 -9.25 -1.89
C TYR A 41 6.05 -8.76 -1.19
N LYS A 42 7.17 -9.40 -1.50
CA LYS A 42 8.49 -8.94 -1.03
C LYS A 42 8.85 -7.65 -1.78
N ILE A 43 9.56 -6.75 -1.12
CA ILE A 43 10.00 -5.45 -1.67
C ILE A 43 10.71 -5.61 -3.04
N THR A 44 11.38 -6.74 -3.27
CA THR A 44 12.02 -7.08 -4.55
C THR A 44 11.05 -7.22 -5.74
N GLN A 45 9.76 -7.42 -5.50
CA GLN A 45 8.72 -7.51 -6.54
C GLN A 45 7.94 -6.21 -6.73
N ILE A 46 8.16 -5.21 -5.86
CA ILE A 46 7.39 -3.95 -5.81
C ILE A 46 8.09 -2.83 -6.61
N MET A 47 9.34 -3.04 -7.05
CA MET A 47 10.15 -2.11 -7.85
C MET A 47 10.21 -2.51 -9.35
N LEU A 48 9.06 -2.54 -10.03
CA LEU A 48 8.97 -2.56 -11.49
C LEU A 48 8.04 -1.43 -11.96
#